data_AF-A0A1L0DXL1-F1
#
_entry.id   AF-A0A1L0DXL1-F1
#
_cell.length_a   1.000
_cell.length_b   1.000
_cell.length_c   1.000
_cell.angle_alpha   90.00
_cell.angle_beta   90.00
_cell.angle_gamma   90.00
#
_symmetry.space_group_name_H-M   'P 1'
#
loop_
_entity.id
_entity.type
_entity.pdbx_description
1 polymer ?
#
loop_
_entity_poly.entity_id
_entity_poly.type
_entity_poly.pdbx_seq_one_letter_code
_entity_poly.pdbx_strand_id
1 'polypeptide(L)'
;MYFPLIGRLSLLEWPLLLISVLLTWIEYVSTAITKLLPTPVLSLMTGSVKALYKLTPNPINFITKDSSLVDKEIPYKYISKSNGEIDEDKYNRMSGLLNSRNIQEMCKLFGYDVESRVIRTQDDYLLTVQRIMKPGEDVPRNGKVVYMHHGLLMCSEIWVTMIDEHENLPFILYELGYDVWLGNNRGNKYSHKHLSRPLNSEAFWNFSIDEFALYDIPDSINYILSEVGKEKLTYIGFSQGTAQAFASVSINPELNEKVEKIIAISPATTPHGLYSRFLDILLKSSPNIVYLMFSRKVLMPSVMFWERLMYPPFFDTSIDISNYMLFNWRSLNIDKIQKVASYAHLYSTTSVKTVVHWFQIISSKNFQMYHDETSGLNLLTPISYPLKNIKIPIHLIYGDSDSLVDINVMENQLPEKWTTSSPVKNHEHLDNLWGRDVATEVFPLVLAALGEAPKANGYLE
;
A
#
# COMPACT_ATOMS: atom_id res chain seq x y z
N MET A 1 -22.15 -10.71 -33.84
CA MET A 1 -23.50 -11.15 -34.24
C MET A 1 -24.40 -11.00 -33.02
N TYR A 2 -25.29 -10.01 -33.02
CA TYR A 2 -26.19 -9.72 -31.90
C TYR A 2 -27.41 -10.64 -32.00
N PHE A 3 -27.67 -11.45 -30.96
CA PHE A 3 -28.84 -12.30 -30.90
C PHE A 3 -29.97 -11.58 -30.15
N PRO A 4 -31.07 -11.21 -30.83
CA PRO A 4 -32.16 -10.44 -30.23
C PRO A 4 -33.06 -11.38 -29.41
N LEU A 5 -32.67 -11.66 -28.17
CA LEU A 5 -33.48 -12.22 -27.07
C LEU A 5 -32.63 -12.45 -25.80
N ILE A 6 -31.31 -12.39 -25.91
CA ILE A 6 -30.35 -12.64 -24.82
C ILE A 6 -29.43 -11.41 -24.64
N GLY A 7 -30.02 -10.28 -24.24
CA GLY A 7 -29.31 -9.13 -23.66
C GLY A 7 -28.29 -8.38 -24.55
N ARG A 8 -27.87 -7.20 -24.09
CA ARG A 8 -26.87 -6.32 -24.74
C ARG A 8 -25.43 -6.85 -24.65
N LEU A 9 -25.22 -8.06 -24.16
CA LEU A 9 -23.90 -8.57 -23.79
C LEU A 9 -23.25 -9.32 -24.96
N SER A 10 -21.97 -9.07 -25.20
CA SER A 10 -21.18 -9.80 -26.18
C SER A 10 -20.92 -11.25 -25.72
N LEU A 11 -20.56 -12.15 -26.65
CA LEU A 11 -20.26 -13.57 -26.32
C LEU A 11 -19.12 -13.71 -25.30
N LEU A 12 -18.19 -12.75 -25.24
CA LEU A 12 -17.09 -12.73 -24.27
C LEU A 12 -17.54 -12.27 -22.88
N GLU A 13 -18.62 -11.50 -22.79
CA GLU A 13 -19.15 -10.98 -21.53
C GLU A 13 -19.94 -12.02 -20.73
N TRP A 14 -20.47 -13.07 -21.38
CA TRP A 14 -21.22 -14.13 -20.70
C TRP A 14 -20.39 -14.96 -19.71
N PRO A 15 -19.20 -15.49 -20.06
CA PRO A 15 -18.32 -16.13 -19.09
C PRO A 15 -17.91 -15.20 -17.94
N LEU A 16 -17.71 -13.92 -18.22
CA LEU A 16 -17.31 -12.92 -17.22
C LEU A 16 -18.46 -12.60 -16.27
N LEU A 17 -19.70 -12.54 -16.76
CA LEU A 17 -20.89 -12.44 -15.93
C LEU A 17 -21.02 -13.67 -15.03
N LEU A 18 -20.75 -14.87 -15.55
CA LEU A 18 -20.74 -16.10 -14.74
C LEU A 18 -19.66 -16.06 -13.66
N ILE A 19 -18.45 -15.60 -13.98
CA ILE A 19 -17.38 -15.37 -13.00
C ILE A 19 -17.81 -14.32 -11.97
N SER A 20 -18.41 -13.21 -12.39
CA SER A 20 -18.91 -12.16 -11.50
C SER A 20 -19.99 -12.66 -10.55
N VAL A 21 -20.96 -13.42 -11.05
CA VAL A 21 -22.00 -14.07 -10.25
C VAL A 21 -21.38 -15.08 -9.28
N LEU A 22 -20.40 -15.86 -9.73
CA LEU A 22 -19.65 -16.79 -8.88
C LEU A 22 -18.89 -16.05 -7.77
N LEU A 23 -18.16 -14.98 -8.10
CA LEU A 23 -17.44 -14.14 -7.14
C LEU A 23 -18.40 -13.50 -6.14
N THR A 24 -19.52 -12.97 -6.60
CA THR A 24 -20.57 -12.38 -5.75
C THR A 24 -21.20 -13.45 -4.84
N TRP A 25 -21.40 -14.66 -5.35
CA TRP A 25 -21.94 -15.77 -4.56
C TRP A 25 -20.94 -16.27 -3.52
N ILE A 26 -19.66 -16.39 -3.88
CA ILE A 26 -18.57 -16.68 -2.94
C ILE A 26 -18.49 -15.60 -1.86
N GLU A 27 -18.60 -14.33 -2.23
CA GLU A 27 -18.62 -13.19 -1.29
C GLU A 27 -19.81 -13.26 -0.34
N TYR A 28 -21.00 -13.58 -0.86
CA TYR A 28 -22.21 -13.76 -0.06
C TYR A 28 -22.07 -14.94 0.91
N VAL A 29 -21.60 -16.09 0.43
CA VAL A 29 -21.37 -17.30 1.25
C VAL A 29 -20.31 -17.03 2.30
N SER A 30 -19.19 -16.40 1.94
CA SER A 30 -18.12 -15.98 2.85
C SER A 30 -18.69 -15.05 3.93
N THR A 31 -19.45 -14.02 3.56
CA THR A 31 -20.08 -13.08 4.51
C THR A 31 -21.10 -13.78 5.43
N ALA A 32 -21.87 -14.73 4.91
CA ALA A 32 -22.84 -15.49 5.70
C ALA A 32 -22.15 -16.46 6.68
N ILE A 33 -21.13 -17.18 6.21
CA ILE A 33 -20.24 -18.03 7.02
C ILE A 33 -19.58 -17.17 8.12
N THR A 34 -19.09 -15.98 7.79
CA THR A 34 -18.48 -15.03 8.75
C THR A 34 -19.41 -14.67 9.89
N LYS A 35 -20.70 -14.46 9.61
CA LYS A 35 -21.70 -14.09 10.63
C LYS A 35 -22.11 -15.24 11.55
N LEU A 36 -21.82 -16.48 11.16
CA LEU A 36 -22.36 -17.68 11.79
C LEU A 36 -21.29 -18.67 12.27
N LEU A 37 -19.99 -18.42 12.05
CA LEU A 37 -18.90 -19.36 12.31
C LEU A 37 -18.66 -19.62 13.81
N PRO A 38 -18.95 -20.84 14.31
CA PRO A 38 -18.59 -21.23 15.67
C PRO A 38 -17.08 -21.56 15.74
N THR A 39 -16.44 -21.25 16.88
CA THR A 39 -15.01 -21.50 17.14
C THR A 39 -14.50 -22.92 16.76
N PRO A 40 -15.28 -24.02 16.93
CA PRO A 40 -14.87 -25.35 16.48
C PRO A 40 -14.65 -25.49 14.96
N VAL A 41 -15.45 -24.80 14.14
CA VAL A 41 -15.32 -24.85 12.68
C VAL A 41 -14.06 -24.11 12.24
N LEU A 42 -13.78 -22.96 12.86
CA LEU A 42 -12.53 -22.21 12.67
C LEU A 42 -11.32 -23.10 12.99
N SER A 43 -11.31 -23.76 14.15
CA SER A 43 -10.22 -24.65 14.56
C SER A 43 -10.02 -25.82 13.58
N LEU A 44 -11.10 -26.39 13.05
CA LEU A 44 -11.02 -27.48 12.07
C LEU A 44 -10.43 -27.00 10.74
N MET A 45 -10.92 -25.86 10.22
CA MET A 45 -10.40 -25.27 8.97
C MET A 45 -8.92 -24.90 9.10
N THR A 46 -8.53 -24.23 10.19
CA THR A 46 -7.13 -23.90 10.46
C THR A 46 -6.27 -25.17 10.56
N GLY A 47 -6.76 -26.22 11.22
CA GLY A 47 -6.09 -27.52 11.30
C GLY A 47 -5.85 -28.15 9.92
N SER A 48 -6.86 -28.17 9.07
CA SER A 48 -6.77 -28.70 7.70
C SER A 48 -5.79 -27.91 6.83
N VAL A 49 -5.85 -26.57 6.86
CA VAL A 49 -4.93 -25.70 6.09
C VAL A 49 -3.50 -25.86 6.59
N LYS A 50 -3.29 -25.96 7.90
CA LYS A 50 -1.96 -26.21 8.49
C LYS A 50 -1.38 -27.55 8.03
N ALA A 51 -2.21 -28.61 7.99
CA ALA A 51 -1.78 -29.92 7.52
C ALA A 51 -1.37 -29.90 6.03
N LEU A 52 -2.14 -29.21 5.18
CA LEU A 52 -1.79 -29.02 3.76
C LEU A 52 -0.50 -28.20 3.60
N TYR A 53 -0.34 -27.12 4.37
CA TYR A 53 0.83 -26.27 4.30
C TYR A 53 2.13 -26.99 4.73
N LYS A 54 2.05 -27.92 5.69
CA LYS A 54 3.20 -28.77 6.08
C LYS A 54 3.74 -29.65 4.95
N LEU A 55 2.96 -29.90 3.90
CA LEU A 55 3.40 -30.65 2.73
C LEU A 55 4.20 -29.80 1.74
N THR A 56 4.31 -28.49 1.97
CA THR A 56 5.11 -27.59 1.12
C THR A 56 6.61 -27.77 1.38
N PRO A 57 7.51 -27.40 0.44
CA PRO A 57 8.96 -27.62 0.60
C PRO A 57 9.60 -26.86 1.76
N ASN A 58 8.89 -25.91 2.36
CA ASN A 58 9.50 -24.82 3.12
C ASN A 58 8.57 -24.25 4.23
N PRO A 59 7.91 -25.08 5.06
CA PRO A 59 6.83 -24.65 5.93
C PRO A 59 7.33 -23.93 7.19
N ILE A 60 6.68 -22.82 7.53
CA ILE A 60 6.80 -22.14 8.83
C ILE A 60 5.75 -22.73 9.80
N ASN A 61 6.19 -23.19 10.97
CA ASN A 61 5.31 -23.67 12.05
C ASN A 61 5.19 -22.63 13.16
N PHE A 62 4.01 -22.02 13.33
CA PHE A 62 3.71 -21.21 14.51
C PHE A 62 3.06 -22.04 15.62
N ILE A 63 3.47 -21.78 16.87
CA ILE A 63 2.90 -22.32 18.10
C ILE A 63 2.25 -21.16 18.86
N THR A 64 0.97 -21.30 19.23
CA THR A 64 0.18 -20.37 20.07
C THR A 64 -0.71 -21.24 20.97
N LYS A 65 -1.16 -20.92 22.18
CA LYS A 65 -1.09 -19.77 23.10
C LYS A 65 -0.44 -20.30 24.39
N ASP A 66 0.41 -19.52 25.03
CA ASP A 66 1.36 -20.04 26.01
C ASP A 66 0.75 -20.70 27.27
N SER A 67 1.43 -21.73 27.76
CA SER A 67 1.91 -21.70 29.14
C SER A 67 3.25 -22.44 29.19
N SER A 68 4.32 -21.66 29.04
CA SER A 68 5.74 -22.05 28.97
C SER A 68 6.13 -23.05 27.86
N LEU A 69 6.05 -22.64 26.59
CA LEU A 69 6.91 -23.13 25.48
C LEU A 69 6.90 -24.65 25.12
N VAL A 70 5.88 -25.42 25.51
CA VAL A 70 6.12 -26.85 25.80
C VAL A 70 6.55 -27.76 24.63
N ASP A 71 6.27 -27.54 23.34
CA ASP A 71 6.74 -28.51 22.32
C ASP A 71 7.23 -27.84 21.01
N LYS A 72 8.44 -27.24 21.10
CA LYS A 72 9.17 -26.50 20.05
C LYS A 72 9.44 -27.29 18.76
N GLU A 73 9.25 -26.62 17.61
CA GLU A 73 10.20 -26.63 16.48
C GLU A 73 10.14 -25.27 15.73
N ILE A 74 11.22 -24.48 15.83
CA ILE A 74 11.48 -23.27 15.04
C ILE A 74 12.88 -23.41 14.44
N PRO A 75 13.03 -23.40 13.10
CA PRO A 75 14.27 -22.91 12.54
C PRO A 75 13.98 -21.97 11.35
N TYR A 76 13.93 -20.68 11.66
CA TYR A 76 14.40 -19.66 10.72
C TYR A 76 15.59 -18.96 11.37
N LYS A 77 16.70 -18.85 10.66
CA LYS A 77 17.98 -18.30 11.16
C LYS A 77 17.84 -16.90 11.77
N TYR A 78 16.79 -16.15 11.43
CA TYR A 78 16.57 -14.81 11.94
C TYR A 78 15.91 -14.77 13.33
N ILE A 79 15.05 -15.75 13.66
CA ILE A 79 14.46 -15.88 15.01
C ILE A 79 15.37 -16.69 15.92
N SER A 80 16.20 -17.56 15.34
CA SER A 80 17.14 -18.36 16.10
C SER A 80 18.52 -17.69 16.12
N LYS A 81 19.02 -17.35 17.30
CA LYS A 81 20.42 -17.01 17.54
C LYS A 81 21.34 -18.06 16.93
N SER A 82 22.60 -17.70 16.70
CA SER A 82 23.64 -18.57 16.13
C SER A 82 23.79 -19.94 16.81
N ASN A 83 23.32 -20.07 18.06
CA ASN A 83 23.42 -21.27 18.88
C ASN A 83 22.11 -22.09 18.95
N GLY A 84 21.08 -21.75 18.16
CA GLY A 84 19.78 -22.43 18.20
C GLY A 84 18.77 -21.86 19.21
N GLU A 85 19.18 -20.91 20.06
CA GLU A 85 18.31 -20.20 20.99
C GLU A 85 17.38 -19.22 20.27
N ILE A 86 16.16 -19.00 20.76
CA ILE A 86 15.21 -18.07 20.15
C ILE A 86 15.52 -16.64 20.63
N ASP A 87 15.47 -15.67 19.73
CA ASP A 87 15.35 -14.25 20.04
C ASP A 87 13.88 -13.97 20.43
N GLU A 88 13.62 -14.03 21.73
CA GLU A 88 12.27 -13.89 22.29
C GLU A 88 11.67 -12.51 21.99
N ASP A 89 12.48 -11.46 21.96
CA ASP A 89 12.01 -10.10 21.69
C ASP A 89 11.57 -9.92 20.24
N LYS A 90 12.36 -10.42 19.28
CA LYS A 90 11.95 -10.45 17.86
C LYS A 90 10.69 -11.29 17.64
N TYR A 91 10.60 -12.45 18.30
CA TYR A 91 9.42 -13.29 18.20
C TYR A 91 8.17 -12.60 18.76
N ASN A 92 8.28 -11.96 19.94
CA ASN A 92 7.20 -11.22 20.57
C ASN A 92 6.76 -10.04 19.73
N ARG A 93 7.69 -9.28 19.12
CA ARG A 93 7.37 -8.17 18.20
C ARG A 93 6.68 -8.66 16.94
N MET A 94 7.18 -9.71 16.28
CA MET A 94 6.51 -10.32 15.12
C MET A 94 5.09 -10.77 15.46
N SER A 95 4.92 -11.49 16.58
CA SER A 95 3.61 -11.96 17.03
C SER A 95 2.69 -10.79 17.37
N GLY A 96 3.22 -9.75 18.03
CA GLY A 96 2.49 -8.52 18.32
C GLY A 96 2.02 -7.82 17.05
N LEU A 97 2.90 -7.64 16.07
CA LEU A 97 2.59 -7.02 14.79
C LEU A 97 1.51 -7.81 14.05
N LEU A 98 1.69 -9.12 13.89
CA LEU A 98 0.71 -10.01 13.25
C LEU A 98 -0.69 -9.87 13.87
N ASN A 99 -0.79 -9.72 15.19
CA ASN A 99 -2.07 -9.67 15.91
C ASN A 99 -2.60 -8.25 16.16
N SER A 100 -1.85 -7.22 15.79
CA SER A 100 -2.25 -5.82 16.00
C SER A 100 -3.45 -5.48 15.11
N ARG A 101 -4.42 -4.76 15.66
CA ARG A 101 -5.65 -4.39 14.93
C ARG A 101 -5.53 -3.09 14.17
N ASN A 102 -4.63 -2.22 14.62
CA ASN A 102 -4.44 -0.86 14.14
C ASN A 102 -3.00 -0.41 14.40
N ILE A 103 -2.65 0.73 13.81
CA ILE A 103 -1.31 1.31 13.91
C ILE A 103 -0.95 1.71 15.34
N GLN A 104 -1.92 2.06 16.19
CA GLN A 104 -1.66 2.42 17.59
C GLN A 104 -1.11 1.22 18.36
N GLU A 105 -1.69 0.03 18.15
CA GLU A 105 -1.20 -1.21 18.74
C GLU A 105 0.19 -1.56 18.20
N MET A 106 0.44 -1.36 16.90
CA MET A 106 1.74 -1.62 16.27
C MET A 106 2.84 -0.71 16.83
N CYS A 107 2.63 0.61 16.84
CA CYS A 107 3.60 1.58 17.35
C CYS A 107 3.91 1.38 18.84
N LYS A 108 2.93 0.96 19.64
CA LYS A 108 3.14 0.66 21.06
C LYS A 108 4.12 -0.48 21.32
N LEU A 109 4.25 -1.43 20.38
CA LEU A 109 5.25 -2.51 20.48
C LEU A 109 6.69 -1.98 20.46
N PHE A 110 6.88 -0.77 19.94
CA PHE A 110 8.16 -0.08 19.84
C PHE A 110 8.27 1.12 20.81
N GLY A 111 7.29 1.30 21.71
CA GLY A 111 7.28 2.43 22.66
C GLY A 111 6.82 3.77 22.07
N TYR A 112 6.30 3.79 20.84
CA TYR A 112 5.70 4.98 20.24
C TYR A 112 4.18 4.99 20.44
N ASP A 113 3.59 6.19 20.42
CA ASP A 113 2.15 6.41 20.37
C ASP A 113 1.77 7.08 19.04
N VAL A 114 0.47 7.07 18.71
CA VAL A 114 -0.03 7.66 17.46
C VAL A 114 -1.23 8.54 17.74
N GLU A 115 -1.08 9.83 17.45
CA GLU A 115 -2.17 10.78 17.47
C GLU A 115 -2.93 10.70 16.14
N SER A 116 -4.22 10.36 16.17
CA SER A 116 -5.07 10.32 14.97
C SER A 116 -5.91 11.58 14.87
N ARG A 117 -5.86 12.25 13.71
CA ARG A 117 -6.66 13.44 13.40
C ARG A 117 -7.55 13.16 12.20
N VAL A 118 -8.80 13.61 12.28
CA VAL A 118 -9.76 13.49 11.18
C VAL A 118 -9.80 14.81 10.43
N ILE A 119 -9.56 14.76 9.13
CA ILE A 119 -9.65 15.91 8.23
C ILE A 119 -10.87 15.73 7.33
N ARG A 120 -11.49 16.85 6.93
CA ARG A 120 -12.57 16.86 5.96
C ARG A 120 -12.03 17.35 4.62
N THR A 121 -12.22 16.57 3.57
CA THR A 121 -11.91 17.01 2.21
C THR A 121 -12.97 17.98 1.68
N GLN A 122 -12.64 18.73 0.64
CA GLN A 122 -13.59 19.65 -0.01
C GLN A 122 -14.83 18.95 -0.56
N ASP A 123 -14.73 17.67 -0.91
CA ASP A 123 -15.84 16.83 -1.35
C ASP A 123 -16.39 15.90 -0.25
N ASP A 124 -16.19 16.28 1.02
CA ASP A 124 -16.85 15.75 2.22
C ASP A 124 -16.47 14.32 2.67
N TYR A 125 -15.36 13.77 2.18
CA TYR A 125 -14.75 12.60 2.78
C TYR A 125 -14.05 12.99 4.09
N LEU A 126 -14.08 12.08 5.06
CA LEU A 126 -13.39 12.22 6.32
C LEU A 126 -12.18 11.29 6.33
N LEU A 127 -10.99 11.85 6.17
CA LEU A 127 -9.73 11.11 6.14
C LEU A 127 -9.09 11.11 7.52
N THR A 128 -8.40 10.04 7.87
CA THR A 128 -7.61 10.00 9.11
C THR A 128 -6.13 10.14 8.79
N VAL A 129 -5.52 11.23 9.23
CA VAL A 129 -4.06 11.38 9.24
C VAL A 129 -3.51 11.04 10.63
N GLN A 130 -2.33 10.46 10.67
CA GLN A 130 -1.74 9.92 11.90
C GLN A 130 -0.37 10.53 12.15
N ARG A 131 -0.13 11.01 13.37
CA ARG A 131 1.13 11.62 13.76
C ARG A 131 1.84 10.72 14.76
N ILE A 132 3.11 10.40 14.48
CA ILE A 132 3.94 9.59 15.38
C ILE A 132 4.37 10.43 16.58
N MET A 133 4.21 9.89 17.78
CA MET A 133 4.51 10.51 19.05
C MET A 133 5.30 9.54 19.95
N LYS A 134 5.99 10.06 20.96
CA LYS A 134 6.62 9.25 22.00
C LYS A 134 6.29 9.84 23.38
N PRO A 135 5.53 9.15 24.24
CA PRO A 135 5.13 9.70 25.53
C PRO A 135 6.32 10.00 26.44
N GLY A 136 6.35 11.20 27.03
CA GLY A 136 7.34 11.55 28.06
C GLY A 136 8.73 11.95 27.54
N GLU A 137 8.93 12.02 26.22
CA GLU A 137 10.18 12.50 25.60
C GLU A 137 9.95 13.80 24.82
N ASP A 138 10.62 14.87 25.26
CA ASP A 138 10.83 16.06 24.43
C ASP A 138 12.01 15.79 23.49
N VAL A 139 11.77 14.99 22.43
CA VAL A 139 12.77 14.86 21.35
C VAL A 139 12.99 16.24 20.75
N PRO A 140 14.22 16.79 20.74
CA PRO A 140 14.50 18.09 20.14
C PRO A 140 14.05 18.10 18.68
N ARG A 141 13.00 18.86 18.38
CA ARG A 141 12.48 18.93 17.02
C ARG A 141 13.43 19.72 16.15
N ASN A 142 13.79 19.17 15.00
CA ASN A 142 14.62 19.83 13.99
C ASN A 142 13.83 20.89 13.18
N GLY A 143 12.52 21.00 13.43
CA GLY A 143 11.63 21.97 12.82
C GLY A 143 11.13 21.61 11.41
N LYS A 144 11.47 20.43 10.90
CA LYS A 144 11.03 19.87 9.61
C LYS A 144 9.84 18.93 9.80
N VAL A 145 8.94 18.90 8.82
CA VAL A 145 7.73 18.06 8.81
C VAL A 145 7.82 17.11 7.63
N VAL A 146 7.49 15.85 7.86
CA VAL A 146 7.43 14.80 6.83
C VAL A 146 6.01 14.25 6.76
N TYR A 147 5.47 14.19 5.54
CA TYR A 147 4.21 13.51 5.24
C TYR A 147 4.47 12.26 4.40
N MET A 148 4.18 11.08 4.97
CA MET A 148 4.43 9.79 4.33
C MET A 148 3.13 9.17 3.81
N HIS A 149 3.15 8.68 2.57
CA HIS A 149 1.94 8.20 1.91
C HIS A 149 2.10 6.81 1.26
N HIS A 150 1.19 5.91 1.62
CA HIS A 150 1.15 4.51 1.18
C HIS A 150 0.78 4.33 -0.31
N GLY A 151 0.96 3.09 -0.80
CA GLY A 151 0.66 2.66 -2.16
C GLY A 151 -0.79 2.22 -2.42
N LEU A 152 -1.01 1.58 -3.58
CA LEU A 152 -2.32 1.05 -3.99
C LEU A 152 -2.73 -0.10 -3.04
N LEU A 153 -4.01 -0.13 -2.64
CA LEU A 153 -4.55 -1.12 -1.71
C LEU A 153 -3.84 -1.19 -0.37
N MET A 154 -3.25 -0.09 0.11
CA MET A 154 -2.53 -0.04 1.39
C MET A 154 -3.17 0.97 2.33
N CYS A 155 -2.63 1.05 3.55
CA CYS A 155 -2.88 2.12 4.50
C CYS A 155 -1.57 2.53 5.20
N SER A 156 -1.64 3.49 6.12
CA SER A 156 -0.48 4.00 6.87
C SER A 156 0.33 2.93 7.63
N GLU A 157 -0.26 1.78 7.94
CA GLU A 157 0.39 0.68 8.69
C GLU A 157 1.66 0.17 8.01
N ILE A 158 1.72 0.18 6.68
CA ILE A 158 2.85 -0.37 5.90
C ILE A 158 4.22 0.23 6.26
N TRP A 159 4.22 1.42 6.87
CA TRP A 159 5.43 2.11 7.30
C TRP A 159 5.99 1.62 8.63
N VAL A 160 5.22 0.85 9.42
CA VAL A 160 5.55 0.43 10.79
C VAL A 160 5.42 -1.08 11.01
N THR A 161 5.61 -1.88 9.95
CA THR A 161 5.48 -3.35 9.99
C THR A 161 6.82 -4.10 10.09
N MET A 162 7.97 -3.41 10.07
CA MET A 162 9.27 -4.08 10.22
C MET A 162 9.45 -4.57 11.65
N ILE A 163 9.93 -5.81 11.82
CA ILE A 163 10.10 -6.43 13.14
C ILE A 163 11.13 -5.66 13.97
N ASP A 164 12.20 -5.18 13.34
CA ASP A 164 13.21 -4.35 13.98
C ASP A 164 12.85 -2.86 13.90
N GLU A 165 12.96 -2.17 15.03
CA GLU A 165 12.58 -0.76 15.17
C GLU A 165 13.33 0.14 14.17
N HIS A 166 14.65 -0.04 14.07
CA HIS A 166 15.53 0.73 13.19
C HIS A 166 15.35 0.41 11.70
N GLU A 167 14.47 -0.53 11.35
CA GLU A 167 14.07 -0.82 9.97
C GLU A 167 12.73 -0.16 9.61
N ASN A 168 12.11 0.59 10.53
CA ASN A 168 10.91 1.39 10.27
C ASN A 168 11.28 2.86 10.08
N LEU A 169 11.26 3.34 8.83
CA LEU A 169 11.63 4.72 8.45
C LEU A 169 10.95 5.82 9.30
N PRO A 170 9.65 5.75 9.64
CA PRO A 170 9.01 6.78 10.49
C PRO A 170 9.68 6.96 11.85
N PHE A 171 10.15 5.86 12.47
CA PHE A 171 10.80 5.91 13.78
C PHE A 171 12.19 6.53 13.67
N ILE A 172 12.95 6.18 12.63
CA ILE A 172 14.24 6.83 12.34
C ILE A 172 14.07 8.33 12.17
N LEU A 173 13.09 8.76 11.37
CA LEU A 173 12.82 10.18 11.14
C LEU A 173 12.38 10.88 12.44
N TYR A 174 11.57 10.22 13.26
CA TYR A 174 11.16 10.76 14.56
C TYR A 174 12.36 11.00 15.47
N GLU A 175 13.26 10.02 15.61
CA GLU A 175 14.48 10.11 16.42
C GLU A 175 15.49 11.15 15.88
N LEU A 176 15.47 11.43 14.57
CA LEU A 176 16.19 12.55 13.96
C LEU A 176 15.52 13.93 14.17
N GLY A 177 14.43 13.98 14.94
CA GLY A 177 13.73 15.19 15.33
C GLY A 177 12.70 15.70 14.33
N TYR A 178 12.35 14.92 13.30
CA TYR A 178 11.29 15.29 12.37
C TYR A 178 9.92 15.19 13.04
N ASP A 179 8.96 15.97 12.55
CA ASP A 179 7.54 15.78 12.83
C ASP A 179 6.91 14.88 11.76
N VAL A 180 6.56 13.65 12.12
CA VAL A 180 6.24 12.57 11.17
C VAL A 180 4.73 12.31 11.12
N TRP A 181 4.16 12.51 9.94
CA TRP A 181 2.74 12.32 9.64
C TRP A 181 2.56 11.22 8.59
N LEU A 182 1.55 10.38 8.77
CA LEU A 182 1.20 9.26 7.90
C LEU A 182 -0.21 9.47 7.33
N GLY A 183 -0.32 9.44 6.01
CA GLY A 183 -1.56 9.67 5.26
C GLY A 183 -2.39 8.42 5.04
N ASN A 184 -3.70 8.61 4.83
CA ASN A 184 -4.63 7.55 4.46
C ASN A 184 -5.64 8.03 3.41
N ASN A 185 -5.72 7.32 2.29
CA ASN A 185 -6.70 7.62 1.25
C ASN A 185 -8.13 7.35 1.69
N ARG A 186 -9.07 8.13 1.14
CA ARG A 186 -10.50 7.80 1.19
C ARG A 186 -10.74 6.34 0.81
N GLY A 187 -11.63 5.68 1.55
CA GLY A 187 -12.00 4.30 1.29
C GLY A 187 -11.03 3.24 1.81
N ASN A 188 -9.88 3.59 2.40
CA ASN A 188 -9.04 2.62 3.10
C ASN A 188 -9.50 2.39 4.56
N LYS A 189 -8.87 1.44 5.27
CA LYS A 189 -9.16 1.02 6.66
C LYS A 189 -9.42 2.18 7.64
N TYR A 190 -8.78 3.33 7.44
CA TYR A 190 -8.85 4.48 8.34
C TYR A 190 -9.76 5.62 7.86
N SER A 191 -10.27 5.57 6.63
CA SER A 191 -10.96 6.69 5.98
C SER A 191 -12.27 6.24 5.30
N HIS A 192 -13.11 5.49 6.03
CA HIS A 192 -14.41 4.94 5.57
C HIS A 192 -15.63 5.85 5.83
N LYS A 193 -15.43 7.16 5.96
CA LYS A 193 -16.50 8.08 6.34
C LYS A 193 -16.65 9.22 5.33
N HIS A 194 -17.90 9.62 5.14
CA HIS A 194 -18.30 10.76 4.32
C HIS A 194 -19.53 11.38 4.98
N LEU A 195 -19.71 12.70 4.89
CA LEU A 195 -20.84 13.40 5.52
C LEU A 195 -22.23 12.97 5.05
N SER A 196 -22.39 12.54 3.79
CA SER A 196 -23.70 12.27 3.18
C SER A 196 -23.79 10.94 2.42
N ARG A 197 -22.66 10.36 2.01
CA ARG A 197 -22.63 9.13 1.21
C ARG A 197 -22.39 7.91 2.12
N PRO A 198 -23.32 6.95 2.18
CA PRO A 198 -23.11 5.72 2.96
C PRO A 198 -21.99 4.85 2.38
N LEU A 199 -21.20 4.20 3.24
CA LEU A 199 -20.10 3.31 2.85
C LEU A 199 -20.54 2.18 1.90
N ASN A 200 -21.79 1.70 1.97
CA ASN A 200 -22.29 0.64 1.10
C ASN A 200 -22.86 1.15 -0.25
N SER A 201 -22.83 2.45 -0.50
CA SER A 201 -23.35 3.08 -1.73
C SER A 201 -22.29 3.15 -2.82
N GLU A 202 -22.70 3.10 -4.09
CA GLU A 202 -21.78 3.31 -5.22
C GLU A 202 -21.18 4.73 -5.22
N ALA A 203 -21.96 5.73 -4.80
CA ALA A 203 -21.52 7.11 -4.74
C ALA A 203 -20.33 7.33 -3.78
N PHE A 204 -20.21 6.54 -2.70
CA PHE A 204 -19.06 6.57 -1.79
C PHE A 204 -17.79 6.02 -2.45
N TRP A 205 -17.90 5.07 -3.37
CA TRP A 205 -16.73 4.43 -4.01
C TRP A 205 -16.43 5.00 -5.40
N ASN A 206 -17.15 6.03 -5.83
CA ASN A 206 -16.92 6.68 -7.12
C ASN A 206 -15.76 7.69 -7.03
N PHE A 207 -14.55 7.19 -6.75
CA PHE A 207 -13.32 7.97 -6.72
C PHE A 207 -12.16 7.20 -7.38
N SER A 208 -11.10 7.90 -7.76
CA SER A 208 -9.89 7.38 -8.39
C SER A 208 -8.67 8.21 -7.99
N ILE A 209 -7.56 8.07 -8.71
CA ILE A 209 -6.37 8.93 -8.56
C ILE A 209 -6.72 10.43 -8.65
N ASP A 210 -7.72 10.80 -9.47
CA ASP A 210 -8.15 12.19 -9.64
C ASP A 210 -8.62 12.81 -8.32
N GLU A 211 -9.52 12.14 -7.62
CA GLU A 211 -10.03 12.65 -6.35
C GLU A 211 -8.97 12.66 -5.25
N PHE A 212 -8.01 11.71 -5.27
CA PHE A 212 -6.87 11.78 -4.36
C PHE A 212 -6.03 13.03 -4.62
N ALA A 213 -5.80 13.35 -5.90
CA ALA A 213 -4.95 14.46 -6.32
C ALA A 213 -5.62 15.84 -6.14
N LEU A 214 -6.93 15.89 -6.34
CA LEU A 214 -7.72 17.12 -6.23
C LEU A 214 -8.06 17.47 -4.78
N TYR A 215 -8.23 16.46 -3.91
CA TYR A 215 -8.80 16.67 -2.58
C TYR A 215 -7.94 16.05 -1.46
N ASP A 216 -7.68 14.73 -1.49
CA ASP A 216 -7.05 14.04 -0.34
C ASP A 216 -5.67 14.61 -0.02
N ILE A 217 -4.78 14.68 -1.00
CA ILE A 217 -3.40 15.16 -0.80
C ILE A 217 -3.38 16.65 -0.46
N PRO A 218 -4.04 17.56 -1.22
CA PRO A 218 -4.05 18.98 -0.89
C PRO A 218 -4.62 19.27 0.50
N ASP A 219 -5.79 18.70 0.85
CA ASP A 219 -6.45 18.98 2.11
C ASP A 219 -5.67 18.40 3.31
N SER A 220 -5.02 17.25 3.14
CA SER A 220 -4.11 16.68 4.16
C SER A 220 -2.90 17.57 4.40
N ILE A 221 -2.21 18.00 3.34
CA ILE A 221 -1.03 18.87 3.45
C ILE A 221 -1.42 20.20 4.10
N ASN A 222 -2.52 20.81 3.67
CA ASN A 222 -3.02 22.07 4.22
C ASN A 222 -3.32 21.95 5.72
N TYR A 223 -3.99 20.88 6.12
CA TYR A 223 -4.27 20.62 7.53
C TYR A 223 -2.97 20.48 8.35
N ILE A 224 -2.04 19.62 7.89
CA ILE A 224 -0.78 19.37 8.59
C ILE A 224 0.00 20.66 8.78
N LEU A 225 0.19 21.43 7.70
CA LEU A 225 0.93 22.71 7.75
C LEU A 225 0.27 23.73 8.69
N SER A 226 -1.07 23.79 8.69
CA SER A 226 -1.83 24.66 9.59
C SER A 226 -1.69 24.23 11.06
N GLU A 227 -1.77 22.93 11.35
CA GLU A 227 -1.67 22.39 12.71
C GLU A 227 -0.28 22.62 13.31
N VAL A 228 0.76 22.44 12.50
CA VAL A 228 2.17 22.54 12.95
C VAL A 228 2.75 23.96 12.81
N GLY A 229 2.03 24.87 12.15
CA GLY A 229 2.46 26.25 11.92
C GLY A 229 3.70 26.37 11.01
N LYS A 230 3.79 25.53 9.98
CA LYS A 230 4.91 25.53 9.01
C LYS A 230 4.44 25.87 7.62
N GLU A 231 5.33 26.44 6.81
CA GLU A 231 5.02 26.81 5.42
C GLU A 231 5.18 25.63 4.46
N LYS A 232 6.12 24.72 4.74
CA LYS A 232 6.44 23.59 3.87
C LYS A 232 6.63 22.29 4.65
N LEU A 233 6.40 21.18 3.95
CA LEU A 233 6.73 19.84 4.41
C LEU A 233 7.43 19.04 3.30
N THR A 234 8.16 17.99 3.66
CA THR A 234 8.67 17.00 2.70
C THR A 234 7.65 15.88 2.53
N TYR A 235 7.37 15.52 1.28
CA TYR A 235 6.48 14.39 0.96
C TYR A 235 7.31 13.13 0.69
N ILE A 236 7.01 12.03 1.36
CA ILE A 236 7.60 10.71 1.10
C ILE A 236 6.51 9.76 0.63
N GLY A 237 6.53 9.37 -0.64
CA GLY A 237 5.52 8.47 -1.22
C GLY A 237 6.08 7.08 -1.48
N PHE A 238 5.23 6.07 -1.33
CA PHE A 238 5.49 4.72 -1.86
C PHE A 238 4.50 4.38 -2.97
N SER A 239 4.96 3.87 -4.12
CA SER A 239 4.09 3.35 -5.19
C SER A 239 3.03 4.38 -5.62
N GLN A 240 1.73 4.04 -5.60
CA GLN A 240 0.63 4.99 -5.87
C GLN A 240 0.69 6.27 -5.01
N GLY A 241 1.26 6.23 -3.80
CA GLY A 241 1.51 7.42 -2.98
C GLY A 241 2.36 8.46 -3.70
N THR A 242 3.29 8.03 -4.56
CA THR A 242 4.10 8.93 -5.42
C THR A 242 3.28 9.50 -6.57
N ALA A 243 2.48 8.66 -7.23
CA ALA A 243 1.59 9.05 -8.33
C ALA A 243 0.62 10.16 -7.89
N GLN A 244 0.07 10.01 -6.68
CA GLN A 244 -0.82 11.00 -6.07
C GLN A 244 -0.12 12.34 -5.84
N ALA A 245 1.12 12.33 -5.35
CA ALA A 245 1.89 13.57 -5.18
C ALA A 245 2.19 14.24 -6.53
N PHE A 246 2.65 13.48 -7.52
CA PHE A 246 2.93 14.00 -8.87
C PHE A 246 1.67 14.60 -9.51
N ALA A 247 0.55 13.88 -9.47
CA ALA A 247 -0.73 14.36 -9.95
C ALA A 247 -1.12 15.67 -9.26
N SER A 248 -1.13 15.69 -7.92
CA SER A 248 -1.55 16.84 -7.10
C SER A 248 -0.71 18.09 -7.41
N VAL A 249 0.61 17.96 -7.34
CA VAL A 249 1.54 19.09 -7.52
C VAL A 249 1.55 19.56 -8.97
N SER A 250 1.32 18.67 -9.95
CA SER A 250 1.28 19.07 -11.37
C SER A 250 0.10 19.98 -11.72
N ILE A 251 -1.05 19.79 -11.06
CA ILE A 251 -2.28 20.55 -11.32
C ILE A 251 -2.54 21.66 -10.31
N ASN A 252 -1.78 21.71 -9.21
CA ASN A 252 -1.96 22.70 -8.14
C ASN A 252 -0.68 23.54 -7.94
N PRO A 253 -0.61 24.76 -8.49
CA PRO A 253 0.51 25.67 -8.29
C PRO A 253 0.74 26.05 -6.82
N GLU A 254 -0.30 26.14 -6.00
CA GLU A 254 -0.18 26.46 -4.57
C GLU A 254 0.56 25.35 -3.81
N LEU A 255 0.33 24.07 -4.18
CA LEU A 255 1.06 22.96 -3.58
C LEU A 255 2.55 22.97 -3.93
N ASN A 256 2.97 23.54 -5.07
CA ASN A 256 4.40 23.69 -5.38
C ASN A 256 5.11 24.63 -4.37
N GLU A 257 4.36 25.52 -3.70
CA GLU A 257 4.91 26.38 -2.66
C GLU A 257 4.85 25.75 -1.27
N LYS A 258 4.06 24.69 -1.08
CA LYS A 258 3.85 24.01 0.22
C LYS A 258 4.61 22.70 0.37
N VAL A 259 5.05 22.10 -0.72
CA VAL A 259 5.89 20.89 -0.71
C VAL A 259 7.34 21.30 -0.95
N GLU A 260 8.22 21.00 0.00
CA GLU A 260 9.64 21.30 -0.11
C GLU A 260 10.33 20.43 -1.15
N LYS A 261 10.05 19.12 -1.12
CA LYS A 261 10.53 18.11 -2.07
C LYS A 261 9.68 16.85 -1.99
N ILE A 262 9.76 16.03 -3.03
CA ILE A 262 9.16 14.69 -3.07
C ILE A 262 10.27 13.65 -3.06
N ILE A 263 10.22 12.72 -2.11
CA ILE A 263 11.03 11.51 -2.11
C ILE A 263 10.10 10.36 -2.47
N ALA A 264 10.35 9.73 -3.62
CA ALA A 264 9.44 8.78 -4.24
C ALA A 264 10.07 7.38 -4.24
N ILE A 265 9.58 6.50 -3.37
CA ILE A 265 10.06 5.13 -3.20
C ILE A 265 9.20 4.19 -4.05
N SER A 266 9.83 3.36 -4.88
CA SER A 266 9.18 2.51 -5.90
C SER A 266 8.10 3.30 -6.68
N PRO A 267 8.46 4.40 -7.35
CA PRO A 267 7.49 5.36 -7.86
C PRO A 267 6.61 4.79 -8.98
N ALA A 268 5.42 5.35 -9.16
CA ALA A 268 4.48 4.92 -10.20
C ALA A 268 3.98 6.11 -11.02
N THR A 269 4.13 6.03 -12.35
CA THR A 269 3.41 6.90 -13.31
C THR A 269 2.78 6.05 -14.40
N THR A 270 3.59 5.40 -15.24
CA THR A 270 3.14 4.62 -16.39
C THR A 270 3.77 3.23 -16.36
N PRO A 271 3.22 2.26 -15.61
CA PRO A 271 3.75 0.90 -15.56
C PRO A 271 3.71 0.20 -16.92
N HIS A 272 4.66 -0.70 -17.19
CA HIS A 272 4.71 -1.48 -18.44
C HIS A 272 3.45 -2.34 -18.67
N GLY A 273 2.84 -2.81 -17.58
CA GLY A 273 1.68 -3.69 -17.59
C GLY A 273 1.88 -4.90 -16.69
N LEU A 274 0.99 -5.88 -16.82
CA LEU A 274 1.06 -7.12 -16.04
C LEU A 274 1.95 -8.16 -16.71
N TYR A 275 2.59 -9.01 -15.90
CA TYR A 275 3.40 -10.13 -16.36
C TYR A 275 2.56 -11.18 -17.10
N SER A 276 1.37 -11.48 -16.59
CA SER A 276 0.41 -12.37 -17.25
C SER A 276 -0.11 -11.73 -18.54
N ARG A 277 0.46 -12.13 -19.69
CA ARG A 277 0.10 -11.57 -21.00
C ARG A 277 -1.39 -11.64 -21.32
N PHE A 278 -2.04 -12.74 -20.94
CA PHE A 278 -3.48 -12.89 -21.18
C PHE A 278 -4.28 -11.85 -20.39
N LEU A 279 -3.97 -11.70 -19.09
CA LEU A 279 -4.64 -10.75 -18.22
C LEU A 279 -4.32 -9.30 -18.62
N ASP A 280 -3.06 -9.03 -18.99
CA ASP A 280 -2.61 -7.74 -19.49
C ASP A 280 -3.40 -7.30 -20.74
N ILE A 281 -3.50 -8.18 -21.74
CA ILE A 281 -4.27 -7.91 -22.97
C ILE A 281 -5.75 -7.69 -22.65
N LEU A 282 -6.34 -8.55 -21.82
CA LEU A 282 -7.76 -8.46 -21.46
C LEU A 282 -8.09 -7.12 -20.79
N LEU A 283 -7.29 -6.73 -19.79
CA LEU A 283 -7.53 -5.53 -18.99
C LEU A 283 -7.19 -4.24 -19.75
N LYS A 284 -6.17 -4.26 -20.63
CA LYS A 284 -5.85 -3.12 -21.52
C LYS A 284 -6.91 -2.89 -22.59
N SER A 285 -7.54 -3.97 -23.10
CA SER A 285 -8.51 -3.89 -24.20
C SER A 285 -9.90 -3.42 -23.76
N SER A 286 -10.27 -3.67 -22.50
CA SER A 286 -11.53 -3.21 -21.92
C SER A 286 -11.38 -3.01 -20.41
N PRO A 287 -10.87 -1.86 -19.94
CA PRO A 287 -10.73 -1.60 -18.51
C PRO A 287 -12.05 -1.74 -17.74
N ASN A 288 -13.18 -1.48 -18.40
CA ASN A 288 -14.52 -1.63 -17.85
C ASN A 288 -14.87 -3.07 -17.44
N ILE A 289 -14.14 -4.08 -17.92
CA ILE A 289 -14.31 -5.48 -17.51
C ILE A 289 -14.10 -5.68 -16.00
N VAL A 290 -13.29 -4.83 -15.37
CA VAL A 290 -13.03 -4.88 -13.93
C VAL A 290 -14.30 -4.54 -13.15
N TYR A 291 -15.15 -3.62 -13.65
CA TYR A 291 -16.45 -3.33 -13.03
C TYR A 291 -17.41 -4.51 -13.11
N LEU A 292 -17.31 -5.33 -14.17
CA LEU A 292 -18.11 -6.56 -14.26
C LEU A 292 -17.64 -7.57 -13.20
N MET A 293 -16.33 -7.74 -13.01
CA MET A 293 -15.79 -8.71 -12.05
C MET A 293 -15.99 -8.30 -10.58
N PHE A 294 -15.86 -7.02 -10.26
CA PHE A 294 -15.76 -6.53 -8.88
C PHE A 294 -16.82 -5.51 -8.46
N SER A 295 -17.83 -5.25 -9.30
CA SER A 295 -18.83 -4.18 -9.13
C SER A 295 -18.25 -2.76 -9.25
N ARG A 296 -19.07 -1.73 -9.00
CA ARG A 296 -18.66 -0.30 -9.00
C ARG A 296 -18.33 0.23 -7.60
N LYS A 297 -18.14 -0.65 -6.61
CA LYS A 297 -17.94 -0.30 -5.20
C LYS A 297 -16.49 -0.53 -4.75
N VAL A 298 -16.33 -1.21 -3.61
CA VAL A 298 -15.05 -1.63 -3.04
C VAL A 298 -14.44 -2.77 -3.84
N LEU A 299 -13.13 -2.71 -4.05
CA LEU A 299 -12.37 -3.79 -4.67
C LEU A 299 -12.09 -4.89 -3.64
N MET A 300 -12.42 -6.13 -3.99
CA MET A 300 -12.04 -7.36 -3.28
C MET A 300 -12.15 -7.29 -1.73
N PRO A 301 -13.32 -6.92 -1.17
CA PRO A 301 -13.47 -6.76 0.28
C PRO A 301 -13.20 -8.06 1.07
N SER A 302 -13.37 -9.23 0.45
CA SER A 302 -13.07 -10.53 1.07
C SER A 302 -11.59 -10.76 1.40
N VAL A 303 -10.64 -10.02 0.82
CA VAL A 303 -9.22 -10.16 1.20
C VAL A 303 -9.03 -9.87 2.69
N MET A 304 -9.72 -8.86 3.23
CA MET A 304 -9.70 -8.53 4.66
C MET A 304 -10.34 -9.61 5.54
N PHE A 305 -11.27 -10.39 4.98
CA PHE A 305 -11.85 -11.52 5.69
C PHE A 305 -10.86 -12.69 5.73
N TRP A 306 -10.25 -13.00 4.58
CA TRP A 306 -9.31 -14.11 4.46
C TRP A 306 -8.01 -13.87 5.25
N GLU A 307 -7.54 -12.62 5.31
CA GLU A 307 -6.44 -12.18 6.17
C GLU A 307 -6.64 -12.63 7.62
N ARG A 308 -7.85 -12.43 8.17
CA ARG A 308 -8.17 -12.78 9.57
C ARG A 308 -8.41 -14.26 9.82
N LEU A 309 -8.83 -14.99 8.79
CA LEU A 309 -9.28 -16.37 8.92
C LEU A 309 -8.19 -17.39 8.59
N MET A 310 -7.35 -17.10 7.60
CA MET A 310 -6.39 -18.06 7.09
C MET A 310 -5.18 -18.20 8.03
N TYR A 311 -4.56 -19.38 7.98
CA TYR A 311 -3.27 -19.58 8.64
C TYR A 311 -2.24 -18.61 8.01
N PRO A 312 -1.55 -17.75 8.79
CA PRO A 312 -0.78 -16.64 8.21
C PRO A 312 0.25 -17.03 7.15
N PRO A 313 1.09 -18.06 7.32
CA PRO A 313 1.99 -18.51 6.24
C PRO A 313 1.31 -18.91 4.94
N PHE A 314 0.08 -19.43 5.02
CA PHE A 314 -0.71 -19.78 3.84
C PHE A 314 -1.29 -18.53 3.17
N PHE A 315 -1.74 -17.55 3.96
CA PHE A 315 -2.12 -16.23 3.44
C PHE A 315 -0.94 -15.59 2.71
N ASP A 316 0.25 -15.61 3.31
CA ASP A 316 1.45 -15.04 2.70
C ASP A 316 1.81 -15.71 1.38
N THR A 317 1.73 -17.05 1.36
CA THR A 317 1.97 -17.83 0.14
C THR A 317 0.96 -17.47 -0.96
N SER A 318 -0.30 -17.21 -0.60
CA SER A 318 -1.34 -16.80 -1.55
C SER A 318 -1.04 -15.41 -2.14
N ILE A 319 -0.48 -14.51 -1.34
CA ILE A 319 -0.02 -13.19 -1.77
C ILE A 319 1.19 -13.33 -2.71
N ASP A 320 2.21 -14.10 -2.32
CA ASP A 320 3.40 -14.32 -3.14
C ASP A 320 3.04 -14.94 -4.52
N ILE A 321 2.13 -15.93 -4.55
CA ILE A 321 1.64 -16.51 -5.81
C ILE A 321 0.95 -15.46 -6.67
N SER A 322 0.11 -14.61 -6.05
CA SER A 322 -0.61 -13.55 -6.76
C SER A 322 0.35 -12.51 -7.33
N ASN A 323 1.33 -12.07 -6.53
CA ASN A 323 2.38 -11.12 -6.95
C ASN A 323 3.26 -11.71 -8.06
N TYR A 324 3.62 -12.99 -7.98
CA TYR A 324 4.33 -13.67 -9.05
C TYR A 324 3.51 -13.72 -10.35
N MET A 325 2.23 -14.11 -10.28
CA MET A 325 1.36 -14.17 -11.44
C MET A 325 1.13 -12.81 -12.10
N LEU A 326 0.96 -11.76 -11.31
CA LEU A 326 0.65 -10.41 -11.78
C LEU A 326 1.88 -9.64 -12.23
N PHE A 327 2.99 -9.78 -11.52
CA PHE A 327 4.15 -8.88 -11.65
C PHE A 327 5.50 -9.58 -11.80
N ASN A 328 5.53 -10.93 -11.75
CA ASN A 328 6.75 -11.75 -11.71
C ASN A 328 7.64 -11.54 -10.48
N TRP A 329 7.08 -11.00 -9.40
CA TRP A 329 7.80 -10.80 -8.16
C TRP A 329 7.95 -12.11 -7.41
N ARG A 330 9.15 -12.36 -6.89
CA ARG A 330 9.50 -13.55 -6.12
C ARG A 330 9.65 -13.27 -4.63
N SER A 331 9.80 -11.99 -4.26
CA SER A 331 9.94 -11.48 -2.90
C SER A 331 10.99 -12.27 -2.12
N LEU A 332 12.15 -12.48 -2.74
CA LEU A 332 13.27 -13.24 -2.18
C LEU A 332 14.06 -12.43 -1.15
N ASN A 333 13.96 -11.10 -1.21
CA ASN A 333 14.66 -10.20 -0.29
C ASN A 333 13.87 -9.92 1.00
N ILE A 334 12.62 -10.36 1.06
CA ILE A 334 11.76 -10.25 2.25
C ILE A 334 11.78 -11.59 2.97
N ASP A 335 12.32 -11.59 4.19
CA ASP A 335 12.34 -12.80 5.01
C ASP A 335 10.94 -13.32 5.30
N LYS A 336 10.79 -14.63 5.32
CA LYS A 336 9.51 -15.29 5.59
C LYS A 336 8.82 -14.81 6.87
N ILE A 337 9.59 -14.57 7.93
CA ILE A 337 9.04 -14.04 9.17
C ILE A 337 8.57 -12.59 9.01
N GLN A 338 9.32 -11.79 8.26
CA GLN A 338 8.96 -10.40 7.97
C GLN A 338 7.68 -10.34 7.14
N LYS A 339 7.48 -11.27 6.20
CA LYS A 339 6.21 -11.44 5.48
C LYS A 339 5.04 -11.68 6.44
N VAL A 340 5.18 -12.60 7.40
CA VAL A 340 4.11 -12.89 8.37
C VAL A 340 3.70 -11.64 9.15
N ALA A 341 4.66 -10.80 9.55
CA ALA A 341 4.37 -9.55 10.24
C ALA A 341 3.76 -8.49 9.31
N SER A 342 4.27 -8.34 8.09
CA SER A 342 3.90 -7.23 7.19
C SER A 342 2.71 -7.51 6.28
N TYR A 343 2.60 -8.72 5.74
CA TYR A 343 1.54 -9.07 4.79
C TYR A 343 0.15 -9.11 5.44
N ALA A 344 0.08 -9.34 6.76
CA ALA A 344 -1.13 -9.16 7.55
C ALA A 344 -1.72 -7.73 7.45
N HIS A 345 -0.88 -6.73 7.17
CA HIS A 345 -1.25 -5.31 7.06
C HIS A 345 -1.05 -4.74 5.65
N LEU A 346 -0.67 -5.58 4.68
CA LEU A 346 -0.38 -5.13 3.31
C LEU A 346 -1.63 -4.59 2.61
N TYR A 347 -2.77 -5.27 2.77
CA TYR A 347 -3.99 -4.95 2.04
C TYR A 347 -4.97 -4.11 2.85
N SER A 348 -5.52 -3.09 2.18
CA SER A 348 -6.59 -2.22 2.60
C SER A 348 -7.53 -1.98 1.41
N THR A 349 -8.76 -1.56 1.70
CA THR A 349 -9.78 -1.38 0.67
C THR A 349 -9.53 -0.13 -0.19
N THR A 350 -9.94 -0.18 -1.45
CA THR A 350 -10.03 0.97 -2.36
C THR A 350 -11.21 0.81 -3.30
N SER A 351 -11.51 1.82 -4.13
CA SER A 351 -12.55 1.71 -5.15
C SER A 351 -12.11 0.85 -6.34
N VAL A 352 -13.05 0.15 -6.95
CA VAL A 352 -12.82 -0.50 -8.25
C VAL A 352 -12.44 0.52 -9.31
N LYS A 353 -13.02 1.73 -9.25
CA LYS A 353 -12.71 2.84 -10.16
C LYS A 353 -11.22 3.23 -10.13
N THR A 354 -10.56 3.17 -8.98
CA THR A 354 -9.10 3.43 -8.87
C THR A 354 -8.30 2.43 -9.69
N VAL A 355 -8.67 1.14 -9.64
CA VAL A 355 -7.98 0.09 -10.40
C VAL A 355 -8.28 0.19 -11.89
N VAL A 356 -9.52 0.51 -12.27
CA VAL A 356 -9.87 0.81 -13.66
C VAL A 356 -9.02 1.97 -14.19
N HIS A 357 -8.85 3.02 -13.39
CA HIS A 357 -8.01 4.16 -13.75
C HIS A 357 -6.57 3.73 -14.04
N TRP A 358 -5.96 2.89 -13.18
CA TRP A 358 -4.63 2.35 -13.43
C TRP A 358 -4.55 1.57 -14.75
N PHE A 359 -5.56 0.76 -15.07
CA PHE A 359 -5.59 0.05 -16.37
C PHE A 359 -5.75 0.98 -17.56
N GLN A 360 -6.47 2.10 -17.42
CA GLN A 360 -6.52 3.13 -18.46
C GLN A 360 -5.15 3.75 -18.70
N ILE A 361 -4.40 4.09 -17.65
CA ILE A 361 -3.04 4.65 -17.72
C ILE A 361 -2.07 3.64 -18.36
N ILE A 362 -2.12 2.38 -17.94
CA ILE A 362 -1.29 1.30 -18.47
C ILE A 362 -1.59 1.05 -19.96
N SER A 363 -2.87 1.10 -20.35
CA SER A 363 -3.30 0.91 -21.74
C SER A 363 -2.89 2.07 -22.64
N SER A 364 -3.08 3.31 -22.17
CA SER A 364 -2.74 4.51 -22.94
C SER A 364 -1.24 4.85 -22.95
N LYS A 365 -0.46 4.24 -22.05
CA LYS A 365 0.94 4.60 -21.77
C LYS A 365 1.11 6.09 -21.45
N ASN A 366 0.11 6.66 -20.79
CA ASN A 366 0.02 8.08 -20.51
C ASN A 366 -0.53 8.28 -19.10
N PHE A 367 0.23 8.99 -18.25
CA PHE A 367 -0.25 9.34 -16.93
C PHE A 367 -1.31 10.45 -17.05
N GLN A 368 -2.57 10.05 -16.96
CA GLN A 368 -3.74 10.85 -17.34
C GLN A 368 -4.85 10.75 -16.30
N MET A 369 -5.83 11.66 -16.40
CA MET A 369 -7.05 11.64 -15.59
C MET A 369 -8.01 10.55 -16.02
N TYR A 370 -8.94 10.18 -15.14
CA TYR A 370 -9.91 9.12 -15.37
C TYR A 370 -10.82 9.49 -16.54
N HIS A 371 -10.99 8.57 -17.47
CA HIS A 371 -11.85 8.79 -18.64
C HIS A 371 -13.10 7.89 -18.57
N ASP A 372 -14.28 8.48 -18.40
CA ASP A 372 -15.52 7.70 -18.37
C ASP A 372 -16.06 7.43 -19.78
N GLU A 373 -15.69 6.27 -20.32
CA GLU A 373 -16.16 5.73 -21.61
C GLU A 373 -17.67 5.41 -21.67
N THR A 374 -18.41 5.56 -20.57
CA THR A 374 -19.87 5.31 -20.54
C THR A 374 -20.70 6.59 -20.52
N SER A 375 -20.08 7.74 -20.28
CA SER A 375 -20.75 9.03 -20.05
C SER A 375 -21.09 9.82 -21.33
N GLY A 376 -20.79 9.27 -22.52
CA GLY A 376 -20.95 10.00 -23.80
C GLY A 376 -19.85 11.03 -24.07
N LEU A 377 -18.90 11.20 -23.14
CA LEU A 377 -17.66 11.96 -23.31
C LEU A 377 -16.58 11.17 -24.05
N ASN A 378 -16.90 10.01 -24.62
CA ASN A 378 -16.00 9.09 -25.33
C ASN A 378 -15.23 9.73 -26.51
N LEU A 379 -15.70 10.90 -26.98
CA LEU A 379 -15.08 11.66 -28.07
C LEU A 379 -13.99 12.62 -27.57
N LEU A 380 -13.88 12.86 -26.26
CA LEU A 380 -12.82 13.70 -25.68
C LEU A 380 -11.60 12.84 -25.41
N THR A 381 -10.44 13.29 -25.90
CA THR A 381 -9.16 12.71 -25.54
C THR A 381 -8.94 12.80 -24.02
N PRO A 382 -8.50 11.72 -23.35
CA PRO A 382 -8.14 11.78 -21.93
C PRO A 382 -7.11 12.88 -21.66
N ILE A 383 -7.28 13.60 -20.56
CA ILE A 383 -6.43 14.73 -20.18
C ILE A 383 -5.20 14.20 -19.43
N SER A 384 -4.00 14.41 -19.97
CA SER A 384 -2.75 14.07 -19.26
C SER A 384 -2.55 14.95 -18.03
N TYR A 385 -1.99 14.38 -16.96
CA TYR A 385 -1.44 15.17 -15.88
C TYR A 385 -0.22 15.96 -16.39
N PRO A 386 -0.17 17.29 -16.21
CA PRO A 386 0.88 18.12 -16.78
C PRO A 386 2.16 18.09 -15.93
N LEU A 387 2.79 16.90 -15.81
CA LEU A 387 3.91 16.65 -14.90
C LEU A 387 5.11 17.58 -15.10
N LYS A 388 5.32 18.11 -16.31
CA LYS A 388 6.36 19.11 -16.61
C LYS A 388 6.18 20.45 -15.89
N ASN A 389 4.99 20.71 -15.33
CA ASN A 389 4.70 21.92 -14.55
C ASN A 389 5.27 21.88 -13.13
N ILE A 390 5.73 20.71 -12.66
CA ILE A 390 6.26 20.56 -11.30
C ILE A 390 7.56 21.37 -11.16
N LYS A 391 7.66 22.17 -10.09
CA LYS A 391 8.81 23.08 -9.83
C LYS A 391 9.58 22.76 -8.56
N ILE A 392 9.29 21.62 -7.94
CA ILE A 392 9.91 21.19 -6.69
C ILE A 392 10.88 20.02 -6.94
N PRO A 393 11.95 19.87 -6.15
CA PRO A 393 12.85 18.72 -6.24
C PRO A 393 12.13 17.39 -6.06
N ILE A 394 12.47 16.42 -6.90
CA ILE A 394 11.99 15.04 -6.88
C ILE A 394 13.20 14.10 -6.84
N HIS A 395 13.20 13.19 -5.87
CA HIS A 395 14.17 12.12 -5.74
C HIS A 395 13.47 10.77 -5.92
N LEU A 396 13.77 10.08 -7.02
CA LEU A 396 13.20 8.77 -7.37
C LEU A 396 14.12 7.67 -6.83
N ILE A 397 13.61 6.82 -5.96
CA ILE A 397 14.32 5.64 -5.44
C ILE A 397 13.55 4.41 -5.93
N TYR A 398 14.18 3.55 -6.72
CA TYR A 398 13.48 2.45 -7.38
C TYR A 398 14.33 1.19 -7.42
N GLY A 399 13.67 0.03 -7.36
CA GLY A 399 14.35 -1.25 -7.56
C GLY A 399 14.63 -1.51 -9.04
N ASP A 400 15.84 -1.95 -9.39
CA ASP A 400 16.19 -2.27 -10.78
C ASP A 400 15.44 -3.50 -11.34
N SER A 401 14.82 -4.28 -10.46
CA SER A 401 14.04 -5.49 -10.75
C SER A 401 12.53 -5.27 -10.58
N ASP A 402 12.12 -4.02 -10.31
CA ASP A 402 10.72 -3.64 -10.13
C ASP A 402 10.00 -3.51 -11.48
N SER A 403 9.08 -4.45 -11.76
CA SER A 403 8.32 -4.48 -13.01
C SER A 403 7.29 -3.35 -13.17
N LEU A 404 6.93 -2.64 -12.09
CA LEU A 404 5.98 -1.52 -12.14
C LEU A 404 6.64 -0.18 -12.43
N VAL A 405 7.96 -0.07 -12.27
CA VAL A 405 8.70 1.17 -12.50
C VAL A 405 9.27 1.17 -13.92
N ASP A 406 8.74 2.04 -14.78
CA ASP A 406 9.42 2.42 -16.03
C ASP A 406 10.15 3.76 -15.80
N ILE A 407 11.41 3.67 -15.36
CA ILE A 407 12.19 4.85 -14.99
C ILE A 407 12.43 5.77 -16.19
N ASN A 408 12.66 5.21 -17.38
CA ASN A 408 12.92 6.00 -18.58
C ASN A 408 11.67 6.80 -18.98
N VAL A 409 10.49 6.19 -18.94
CA VAL A 409 9.24 6.91 -19.19
C VAL A 409 9.00 7.99 -18.13
N MET A 410 9.27 7.67 -16.85
CA MET A 410 9.05 8.60 -15.75
C MET A 410 9.97 9.82 -15.82
N GLU A 411 11.27 9.64 -16.03
CA GLU A 411 12.23 10.74 -16.20
C GLU A 411 11.89 11.61 -17.42
N ASN A 412 11.40 10.99 -18.50
CA ASN A 412 10.93 11.73 -19.67
C ASN A 412 9.64 12.52 -19.42
N GLN A 413 8.76 12.06 -18.51
CA GLN A 413 7.53 12.76 -18.14
C GLN A 413 7.77 13.89 -17.11
N LEU A 414 8.70 13.68 -16.19
CA LEU A 414 9.03 14.61 -15.10
C LEU A 414 10.00 15.72 -15.55
N PRO A 415 10.07 16.86 -14.85
CA PRO A 415 10.99 17.94 -15.19
C PRO A 415 12.44 17.55 -14.87
N GLU A 416 13.27 17.42 -15.90
CA GLU A 416 14.69 17.03 -15.81
C GLU A 416 15.48 17.90 -14.82
N LYS A 417 15.23 19.22 -14.82
CA LYS A 417 15.89 20.16 -13.91
C LYS A 417 15.71 19.81 -12.42
N TRP A 418 14.58 19.23 -12.05
CA TRP A 418 14.19 19.01 -10.66
C TRP A 418 14.21 17.54 -10.26
N THR A 419 14.47 16.63 -11.21
CA THR A 419 14.30 15.19 -10.99
C THR A 419 15.65 14.51 -10.96
N THR A 420 15.87 13.70 -9.93
CA THR A 420 17.03 12.81 -9.81
C THR A 420 16.54 11.41 -9.50
N SER A 421 17.33 10.40 -9.87
CA SER A 421 16.99 9.00 -9.65
C SER A 421 18.14 8.21 -9.03
N SER A 422 17.80 7.18 -8.27
CA SER A 422 18.74 6.30 -7.58
C SER A 422 18.21 4.86 -7.64
N PRO A 423 18.86 3.98 -8.43
CA PRO A 423 18.48 2.57 -8.48
C PRO A 423 18.97 1.83 -7.23
N VAL A 424 18.16 0.88 -6.77
CA VAL A 424 18.49 -0.08 -5.71
C VAL A 424 18.58 -1.46 -6.34
N LYS A 425 19.76 -2.08 -6.20
CA LYS A 425 20.11 -3.28 -6.97
C LYS A 425 19.37 -4.51 -6.48
N ASN A 426 18.83 -5.31 -7.40
CA ASN A 426 18.06 -6.53 -7.15
C ASN A 426 16.79 -6.35 -6.30
N HIS A 427 16.30 -5.12 -6.15
CA HIS A 427 15.06 -4.87 -5.41
C HIS A 427 13.85 -4.99 -6.34
N GLU A 428 12.86 -5.76 -5.90
CA GLU A 428 11.49 -5.73 -6.42
C GLU A 428 10.68 -4.63 -5.70
N HIS A 429 9.41 -4.47 -6.06
CA HIS A 429 8.58 -3.33 -5.61
C HIS A 429 8.43 -3.21 -4.10
N LEU A 430 8.14 -4.32 -3.41
CA LEU A 430 7.94 -4.37 -1.96
C LEU A 430 9.26 -4.43 -1.18
N ASP A 431 10.38 -4.78 -1.85
CA ASP A 431 11.69 -4.87 -1.19
C ASP A 431 12.15 -3.50 -0.70
N ASN A 432 11.73 -2.42 -1.36
CA ASN A 432 12.03 -1.05 -0.93
C ASN A 432 11.23 -0.60 0.32
N LEU A 433 10.30 -1.42 0.82
CA LEU A 433 9.66 -1.24 2.12
C LEU A 433 10.16 -2.26 3.14
N TRP A 434 10.23 -3.54 2.75
CA TRP A 434 10.38 -4.66 3.69
C TRP A 434 11.54 -5.61 3.37
N GLY A 435 12.42 -5.23 2.44
CA GLY A 435 13.65 -5.96 2.18
C GLY A 435 14.53 -5.99 3.42
N ARG A 436 15.21 -7.11 3.64
CA ARG A 436 16.12 -7.32 4.79
C ARG A 436 17.29 -6.34 4.85
N ASP A 437 17.56 -5.63 3.77
CA ASP A 437 18.61 -4.64 3.57
C ASP A 437 18.03 -3.23 3.32
N VAL A 438 16.73 -3.02 3.54
CA VAL A 438 16.07 -1.72 3.33
C VAL A 438 16.74 -0.60 4.13
N ALA A 439 17.17 -0.89 5.36
CA ALA A 439 17.85 0.07 6.22
C ALA A 439 19.26 0.45 5.74
N THR A 440 19.93 -0.43 4.98
CA THR A 440 21.28 -0.21 4.48
C THR A 440 21.32 0.30 3.03
N GLU A 441 20.31 -0.03 2.23
CA GLU A 441 20.31 0.28 0.79
C GLU A 441 19.32 1.41 0.43
N VAL A 442 18.16 1.49 1.11
CA VAL A 442 17.09 2.45 0.76
C VAL A 442 17.11 3.67 1.66
N PHE A 443 17.18 3.48 2.99
CA PHE A 443 17.11 4.60 3.93
C PHE A 443 18.25 5.60 3.79
N PRO A 444 19.50 5.20 3.48
CA PRO A 444 20.56 6.17 3.22
C PRO A 444 20.24 7.10 2.04
N LEU A 445 19.55 6.62 1.01
CA LEU A 445 19.12 7.43 -0.13
C LEU A 445 18.04 8.43 0.28
N VAL A 446 17.07 7.99 1.09
CA VAL A 446 16.02 8.86 1.65
C VAL A 446 16.63 9.95 2.54
N LEU A 447 17.52 9.57 3.45
CA LEU A 447 18.15 10.48 4.40
C LEU A 447 19.10 11.46 3.71
N ALA A 448 19.85 11.01 2.69
CA ALA A 448 20.63 11.90 1.84
C ALA A 448 19.74 12.92 1.10
N ALA A 449 18.59 12.50 0.59
CA ALA A 449 17.61 13.41 -0.05
C ALA A 449 17.00 14.43 0.95
N LEU A 450 16.89 14.07 2.23
CA LEU A 450 16.50 14.96 3.32
C LEU A 450 17.64 15.91 3.78
N GLY A 451 18.87 15.69 3.29
CA GLY A 451 20.05 16.45 3.65
C GLY A 451 20.72 16.00 4.96
N GLU A 452 20.42 14.78 5.42
CA GLU A 452 21.06 14.20 6.60
C GLU A 452 22.42 13.59 6.23
N ALA A 453 23.42 13.80 7.08
CA ALA A 453 24.77 13.27 6.88
C ALA A 453 24.91 11.87 7.53
N PRO A 454 25.59 10.91 6.87
CA PRO A 454 25.88 9.61 7.48
C PRO A 454 26.82 9.79 8.69
N LYS A 455 26.51 9.16 9.83
CA LYS A 455 27.42 9.10 10.99
C LYS A 455 28.29 7.83 10.92
N ALA A 456 29.33 7.77 11.75
CA ALA A 456 30.33 6.71 11.74
C ALA A 456 29.77 5.27 11.97
N ASN A 457 28.60 5.15 12.61
CA ASN A 457 27.93 3.86 12.89
C ASN A 457 26.57 3.69 12.16
N GLY A 458 26.25 4.55 11.19
CA GLY A 458 24.92 4.62 10.55
C GLY A 458 24.20 5.93 10.85
N TYR A 459 22.88 5.97 10.71
CA TYR A 459 22.08 7.20 10.96
C TYR A 459 21.47 7.28 12.36
N LEU A 460 21.47 6.17 13.12
CA LEU A 460 21.07 6.10 14.53
C LEU A 460 22.26 5.60 15.35
N GLU A 461 22.43 6.13 16.57
CA GLU A 461 23.50 5.72 17.52
C GLU A 461 23.15 4.44 18.27
#